data_AF-A0A7K2XDV3-F1
#
_entry.id   AF-A0A7K2XDV3-F1
#
_cell.length_a   1.000
_cell.length_b   1.000
_cell.length_c   1.000
_cell.angle_alpha   90.00
_cell.angle_beta   90.00
_cell.angle_gamma   90.00
#
_symmetry.space_group_name_H-M   'P 1'
#
loop_
_entity.id
_entity.type
_entity.pdbx_description
1 polymer ?
#
loop_
_entity_poly.entity_id
_entity_poly.type
_entity_poly.pdbx_seq_one_letter_code
_entity_poly.pdbx_strand_id
1 'polypeptide(L)'
;CPCGRSGCLEATASNTALGRTAVRRGIVPEPDTSLVVDAAAAGDRRADRLLRERARAVGRAVALLLDVLNPDLVVVTEQASVIEPDYLEEIRGAAIDLSHVCGDPERIVSPHAGPATLPVAAGTVLLNPLFRRPLGTLEELLPTGADD
;
A
#
# COMPACT_ATOMS: atom_id res chain seq x y z
N CYS A 1 -15.88 -3.29 -12.51
CA CYS A 1 -14.98 -2.24 -11.96
C CYS A 1 -15.57 -0.87 -12.34
N PRO A 2 -15.34 0.22 -11.57
CA PRO A 2 -15.75 1.57 -11.99
C PRO A 2 -15.27 1.96 -13.40
N CYS A 3 -14.16 1.39 -13.87
CA CYS A 3 -13.68 1.60 -15.24
C CYS A 3 -14.46 0.85 -16.36
N GLY A 4 -15.54 0.14 -16.02
CA GLY A 4 -16.37 -0.60 -17.00
C GLY A 4 -15.83 -1.97 -17.43
N ARG A 5 -14.60 -2.33 -17.06
CA ARG A 5 -13.98 -3.63 -17.40
C ARG A 5 -14.14 -4.69 -16.31
N SER A 6 -13.87 -5.94 -16.68
CA SER A 6 -13.74 -7.11 -15.80
C SER A 6 -12.26 -7.44 -15.53
N GLY A 7 -11.99 -8.18 -14.46
CA GLY A 7 -10.63 -8.64 -14.12
C GLY A 7 -9.68 -7.56 -13.58
N CYS A 8 -10.18 -6.36 -13.25
CA CYS A 8 -9.32 -5.29 -12.73
C CYS A 8 -8.84 -5.60 -11.30
N LEU A 9 -7.53 -5.48 -11.06
CA LEU A 9 -6.92 -5.66 -9.74
C LEU A 9 -7.59 -4.79 -8.68
N GLU A 10 -7.92 -3.53 -9.01
CA GLU A 10 -8.64 -2.62 -8.10
C GLU A 10 -9.98 -3.20 -7.63
N ALA A 11 -10.74 -3.85 -8.51
CA ALA A 11 -12.02 -4.45 -8.16
C ALA A 11 -11.87 -5.69 -7.26
N THR A 12 -10.66 -6.25 -7.17
CA THR A 12 -10.33 -7.42 -6.36
C THR A 12 -9.66 -7.05 -5.04
N ALA A 13 -8.68 -6.13 -5.06
CA ALA A 13 -7.73 -5.95 -3.96
C ALA A 13 -7.67 -4.51 -3.39
N SER A 14 -8.53 -3.59 -3.86
CA SER A 14 -8.61 -2.24 -3.26
C SER A 14 -9.26 -2.25 -1.88
N ASN A 15 -8.98 -1.22 -1.08
CA ASN A 15 -9.66 -0.97 0.21
C ASN A 15 -11.18 -0.90 0.02
N THR A 16 -11.65 -0.26 -1.06
CA THR A 16 -13.08 -0.19 -1.38
C THR A 16 -13.69 -1.56 -1.67
N ALA A 17 -12.99 -2.40 -2.44
CA ALA A 17 -13.44 -3.77 -2.73
C ALA A 17 -13.46 -4.65 -1.48
N LEU A 18 -12.44 -4.51 -0.64
CA LEU A 18 -12.32 -5.20 0.65
C LEU A 18 -13.46 -4.84 1.59
N GLY A 19 -13.65 -3.55 1.88
CA GLY A 19 -14.71 -3.06 2.78
C GLY A 19 -16.11 -3.46 2.33
N ARG A 20 -16.42 -3.31 1.03
CA ARG A 20 -17.70 -3.77 0.45
C ARG A 20 -17.89 -5.28 0.59
N THR A 21 -16.83 -6.06 0.40
CA THR A 21 -16.88 -7.51 0.56
C THR A 21 -17.09 -7.91 2.02
N ALA A 22 -16.42 -7.22 2.94
CA ALA A 22 -16.56 -7.45 4.37
C ALA A 22 -17.98 -7.17 4.87
N VAL A 23 -18.62 -6.08 4.43
CA VAL A 23 -20.04 -5.79 4.72
C VAL A 23 -20.95 -6.87 4.15
N ARG A 24 -20.79 -7.22 2.86
CA ARG A 24 -21.62 -8.28 2.23
C ARG A 24 -21.48 -9.63 2.93
N ARG A 25 -20.32 -9.94 3.50
CA ARG A 25 -20.05 -11.17 4.25
C ARG A 25 -20.44 -11.05 5.74
N GLY A 26 -20.98 -9.92 6.19
CA GLY A 26 -21.36 -9.67 7.57
C GLY A 26 -20.17 -9.70 8.55
N ILE A 27 -19.00 -9.25 8.11
CA ILE A 27 -17.78 -9.19 8.94
C ILE A 27 -17.70 -7.86 9.68
N VAL A 28 -18.04 -6.76 9.02
CA VAL A 28 -18.06 -5.40 9.57
C VAL A 28 -19.38 -4.70 9.22
N PRO A 29 -19.82 -3.70 10.01
CA PRO A 29 -21.09 -3.02 9.77
C PRO A 29 -21.06 -2.05 8.58
N GLU A 30 -19.89 -1.50 8.25
CA GLU A 30 -19.72 -0.49 7.21
C GLU A 30 -18.42 -0.72 6.41
N PRO A 31 -18.31 -0.20 5.17
CA PRO A 31 -17.21 -0.54 4.26
C PRO A 31 -15.92 0.23 4.58
N ASP A 32 -15.38 0.02 5.78
CA ASP A 32 -14.09 0.55 6.24
C ASP A 32 -13.07 -0.59 6.35
N THR A 33 -11.89 -0.39 5.76
CA THR A 33 -10.79 -1.35 5.83
C THR A 33 -10.21 -1.44 7.24
N SER A 34 -10.20 -0.35 8.00
CA SER A 34 -9.69 -0.34 9.38
C SER A 34 -10.49 -1.27 10.28
N LEU A 35 -11.83 -1.25 10.16
CA LEU A 35 -12.69 -2.20 10.87
C LEU A 35 -12.40 -3.67 10.54
N VAL A 36 -12.00 -3.98 9.30
CA VAL A 36 -11.64 -5.35 8.91
C VAL A 36 -10.31 -5.76 9.54
N VAL A 37 -9.33 -4.85 9.55
CA VAL A 37 -8.03 -5.07 10.21
C VAL A 37 -8.23 -5.24 11.73
N ASP A 38 -9.02 -4.37 12.36
CA ASP A 38 -9.32 -4.44 13.79
C ASP A 38 -10.05 -5.74 14.16
N ALA A 39 -11.01 -6.17 13.33
CA ALA A 39 -11.72 -7.44 13.53
C ALA A 39 -10.77 -8.64 13.44
N ALA A 40 -9.81 -8.62 12.51
CA ALA A 40 -8.81 -9.67 12.38
C ALA A 40 -7.86 -9.67 13.59
N ALA A 41 -7.40 -8.50 14.04
CA ALA A 41 -6.58 -8.35 15.24
C ALA A 41 -7.32 -8.81 16.52
N ALA A 42 -8.64 -8.65 16.57
CA ALA A 42 -9.51 -9.18 17.63
C ALA A 42 -9.77 -10.70 17.51
N GLY A 43 -9.26 -11.37 16.48
CA GLY A 43 -9.35 -12.82 16.28
C GLY A 43 -10.52 -13.30 15.41
N ASP A 44 -11.24 -12.42 14.70
CA ASP A 44 -12.25 -12.86 13.73
C ASP A 44 -11.58 -13.55 12.54
N ARG A 45 -11.68 -14.88 12.50
CA ARG A 45 -11.10 -15.73 11.45
C ARG A 45 -11.66 -15.44 10.04
N ARG A 46 -12.84 -14.83 9.92
CA ARG A 46 -13.40 -14.45 8.61
C ARG A 46 -12.71 -13.18 8.10
N ALA A 47 -12.38 -12.25 8.99
CA ALA A 47 -11.63 -11.04 8.66
C ALA A 47 -10.20 -11.38 8.25
N ASP A 48 -9.48 -12.18 9.05
CA ASP A 48 -8.14 -12.68 8.71
C ASP A 48 -8.13 -13.38 7.35
N ARG A 49 -9.07 -14.30 7.11
CA ARG A 49 -9.20 -15.00 5.82
C ARG A 49 -9.39 -14.04 4.66
N LEU A 50 -10.23 -13.02 4.82
CA LEU A 50 -10.49 -12.02 3.78
C LEU A 50 -9.24 -11.17 3.50
N LEU A 51 -8.47 -10.80 4.53
CA LEU A 51 -7.20 -10.10 4.37
C LEU A 51 -6.16 -10.98 3.67
N ARG A 52 -6.09 -12.28 3.99
CA ARG A 52 -5.22 -13.24 3.28
C ARG A 52 -5.64 -13.48 1.83
N GLU A 53 -6.96 -13.52 1.54
CA GLU A 53 -7.48 -13.55 0.16
C GLU A 53 -6.99 -12.34 -0.66
N ARG A 54 -7.05 -11.15 -0.04
CA ARG A 54 -6.52 -9.92 -0.63
C ARG A 54 -5.01 -9.98 -0.81
N ALA A 55 -4.25 -10.40 0.21
CA ALA A 55 -2.80 -10.54 0.17
C ALA A 55 -2.35 -11.41 -1.00
N ARG A 56 -2.98 -12.57 -1.21
CA ARG A 56 -2.69 -13.44 -2.37
C ARG A 56 -3.01 -12.78 -3.71
N ALA A 57 -4.05 -11.94 -3.78
CA ALA A 57 -4.36 -11.19 -4.99
C ALA A 57 -3.32 -10.10 -5.27
N VAL A 58 -2.79 -9.46 -4.22
CA VAL A 58 -1.67 -8.53 -4.33
C VAL A 58 -0.39 -9.26 -4.74
N GLY A 59 -0.07 -10.41 -4.12
CA GLY A 59 1.09 -11.23 -4.50
C GLY A 59 1.08 -11.65 -5.97
N ARG A 60 -0.07 -12.04 -6.50
CA ARG A 60 -0.27 -12.27 -7.95
C ARG A 60 0.11 -11.06 -8.81
N ALA A 61 -0.30 -9.87 -8.40
CA ALA A 61 0.05 -8.65 -9.12
C ALA A 61 1.54 -8.32 -8.97
N VAL A 62 2.13 -8.53 -7.80
CA VAL A 62 3.56 -8.33 -7.55
C VAL A 62 4.40 -9.26 -8.43
N ALA A 63 4.04 -10.54 -8.55
CA ALA A 63 4.71 -11.47 -9.47
C ALA A 63 4.76 -10.95 -10.92
N LEU A 64 3.63 -10.45 -11.43
CA LEU A 64 3.57 -9.85 -12.76
C LEU A 64 4.45 -8.60 -12.90
N LEU A 65 4.50 -7.75 -11.87
CA LEU A 65 5.35 -6.56 -11.87
C LEU A 65 6.83 -6.92 -11.82
N LEU A 66 7.21 -7.95 -11.04
CA LEU A 66 8.56 -8.49 -11.00
C LEU A 66 8.97 -9.03 -12.37
N ASP A 67 8.12 -9.84 -13.00
CA ASP A 67 8.38 -10.45 -14.30
C ASP A 67 8.47 -9.42 -15.44
N VAL A 68 7.65 -8.36 -15.41
CA VAL A 68 7.59 -7.37 -16.50
C VAL A 68 8.59 -6.22 -16.33
N LEU A 69 8.77 -5.71 -15.10
CA LEU A 69 9.57 -4.51 -14.85
C LEU A 69 10.95 -4.82 -14.28
N ASN A 70 11.16 -6.00 -13.72
CA ASN A 70 12.35 -6.39 -12.96
C ASN A 70 12.88 -5.27 -12.02
N PRO A 71 12.03 -4.70 -11.14
CA PRO A 71 12.43 -3.59 -10.27
C PRO A 71 13.31 -4.10 -9.13
N ASP A 72 14.37 -3.39 -8.75
CA ASP A 72 15.23 -3.81 -7.62
C ASP A 72 14.44 -4.11 -6.35
N LEU A 73 13.40 -3.31 -6.07
CA LEU A 73 12.50 -3.45 -4.92
C LEU A 73 11.04 -3.20 -5.30
N VAL A 74 10.13 -3.89 -4.62
CA VAL A 74 8.69 -3.65 -4.62
C VAL A 74 8.28 -3.24 -3.21
N VAL A 75 7.78 -2.02 -3.05
CA VAL A 75 7.31 -1.51 -1.75
C VAL A 75 5.79 -1.65 -1.67
N VAL A 76 5.29 -2.39 -0.69
CA VAL A 76 3.86 -2.64 -0.47
C VAL A 76 3.34 -1.75 0.65
N THR A 77 2.47 -0.80 0.30
CA THR A 77 1.88 0.18 1.23
C THR A 77 0.48 -0.19 1.72
N GLU A 78 0.10 -1.45 1.61
CA GLU A 78 -1.20 -1.95 2.00
C GLU A 78 -1.35 -1.96 3.54
N GLN A 79 -2.49 -1.50 4.05
CA GLN A 79 -2.67 -1.24 5.49
C GLN A 79 -2.46 -2.49 6.35
N ALA A 80 -3.02 -3.63 5.97
CA ALA A 80 -2.88 -4.86 6.76
C ALA A 80 -1.42 -5.33 6.79
N SER A 81 -0.72 -5.38 5.66
CA SER A 81 0.70 -5.76 5.59
C SER A 81 1.65 -4.78 6.29
N VAL A 82 1.27 -3.51 6.40
CA VAL A 82 2.03 -2.49 7.14
C VAL A 82 1.87 -2.63 8.65
N ILE A 83 0.69 -3.06 9.11
CA ILE A 83 0.39 -3.21 10.55
C ILE A 83 0.80 -4.58 11.08
N GLU A 84 0.56 -5.64 10.30
CA GLU A 84 0.78 -7.04 10.68
C GLU A 84 1.65 -7.74 9.61
N PRO A 85 2.92 -8.07 9.94
CA PRO A 85 3.88 -8.69 9.02
C PRO A 85 3.40 -9.99 8.36
N ASP A 86 2.53 -10.77 9.01
CA ASP A 86 2.03 -12.03 8.44
C ASP A 86 1.32 -11.85 7.10
N TYR A 87 0.67 -10.70 6.86
CA TYR A 87 0.06 -10.42 5.56
C TYR A 87 1.08 -10.06 4.49
N LEU A 88 2.22 -9.46 4.87
CA LEU A 88 3.34 -9.25 3.95
C LEU A 88 3.95 -10.60 3.54
N GLU A 89 4.10 -11.53 4.49
CA GLU A 89 4.58 -12.89 4.21
C GLU A 89 3.64 -13.63 3.25
N GLU A 90 2.33 -13.47 3.40
CA GLU A 90 1.35 -14.03 2.46
C GLU A 90 1.48 -13.42 1.05
N ILE A 91 1.80 -12.11 0.94
CA ILE A 91 2.08 -11.45 -0.34
C ILE A 91 3.38 -12.01 -0.95
N ARG A 92 4.44 -12.12 -0.15
CA ARG A 92 5.74 -12.66 -0.54
C ARG A 92 5.60 -14.08 -1.07
N GLY A 93 4.97 -14.99 -0.32
CA GLY A 93 4.75 -16.36 -0.74
C GLY A 93 4.00 -16.45 -2.07
N ALA A 94 2.86 -15.75 -2.20
CA ALA A 94 2.09 -15.75 -3.44
C ALA A 94 2.84 -15.13 -4.62
N ALA A 95 3.72 -14.16 -4.39
CA ALA A 95 4.53 -13.55 -5.45
C ALA A 95 5.66 -14.50 -5.91
N ILE A 96 6.38 -15.12 -4.97
CA ILE A 96 7.49 -16.03 -5.27
C ILE A 96 6.98 -17.31 -5.94
N ASP A 97 5.83 -17.83 -5.54
CA ASP A 97 5.22 -19.01 -6.16
C ASP A 97 4.83 -18.79 -7.64
N LEU A 98 4.66 -17.53 -8.06
CA LEU A 98 4.11 -17.17 -9.37
C LEU A 98 5.07 -16.41 -10.28
N SER A 99 6.12 -15.79 -9.74
CA SER A 99 7.13 -15.10 -10.54
C SER A 99 8.05 -16.12 -11.23
N HIS A 100 8.38 -15.87 -12.49
CA HIS A 100 9.31 -16.70 -13.24
C HIS A 100 10.76 -16.22 -13.13
N VAL A 101 10.97 -14.95 -12.74
CA VAL A 101 12.29 -14.31 -12.77
C VAL A 101 12.82 -13.93 -11.39
N CYS A 102 11.99 -13.97 -10.35
CA CYS A 102 12.36 -13.54 -9.00
C CYS A 102 11.97 -14.59 -7.96
N GLY A 103 12.99 -15.18 -7.32
CA GLY A 103 12.83 -16.11 -6.19
C GLY A 103 13.17 -15.48 -4.82
N ASP A 104 13.49 -14.19 -4.77
CA ASP A 104 13.90 -13.50 -3.55
C ASP A 104 12.74 -12.72 -2.91
N PRO A 105 12.17 -13.20 -1.79
CA PRO A 105 11.08 -12.52 -1.11
C PRO A 105 11.50 -11.19 -0.47
N GLU A 106 12.80 -10.96 -0.21
CA GLU A 106 13.29 -9.73 0.42
C GLU A 106 13.26 -8.53 -0.53
N ARG A 107 13.05 -8.76 -1.83
CA ARG A 107 12.74 -7.67 -2.78
C ARG A 107 11.35 -7.06 -2.55
N ILE A 108 10.48 -7.71 -1.78
CA ILE A 108 9.13 -7.23 -1.47
C ILE A 108 9.13 -6.76 -0.02
N VAL A 109 9.02 -5.45 0.17
CA VAL A 109 9.22 -4.81 1.48
C VAL A 109 8.03 -3.94 1.88
N SER A 110 7.87 -3.74 3.19
CA SER A 110 7.03 -2.68 3.73
C SER A 110 7.76 -1.33 3.68
N PRO A 111 7.04 -0.21 3.57
CA PRO A 111 7.66 1.11 3.58
C PRO A 111 8.30 1.41 4.95
N HIS A 112 9.46 2.06 4.93
CA HIS A 112 10.20 2.39 6.16
C HIS A 112 9.42 3.27 7.14
N ALA A 113 8.58 4.18 6.63
CA ALA A 113 7.75 5.05 7.45
C ALA A 113 6.51 4.34 8.05
N GLY A 114 6.32 3.04 7.77
CA GLY A 114 5.22 2.25 8.32
C GLY A 114 3.85 2.92 8.07
N PRO A 115 2.96 2.96 9.08
CA PRO A 115 1.66 3.62 8.97
C PRO A 115 1.73 5.12 8.61
N ALA A 116 2.84 5.79 8.88
CA ALA A 116 3.04 7.21 8.57
C ALA A 116 3.47 7.47 7.11
N THR A 117 3.56 6.44 6.26
CA THR A 117 4.04 6.56 4.87
C THR A 117 3.29 7.60 4.06
N LEU A 118 1.96 7.66 4.15
CA LEU A 118 1.17 8.64 3.39
C LEU A 118 1.39 10.08 3.87
N PRO A 119 1.32 10.39 5.19
CA PRO A 119 1.71 11.70 5.71
C PRO A 119 3.13 12.13 5.31
N VAL A 120 4.11 11.22 5.43
CA VAL A 120 5.51 11.51 5.07
C VAL A 120 5.62 11.83 3.58
N ALA A 121 5.02 11.02 2.71
CA ALA A 121 5.03 11.24 1.28
C ALA A 121 4.39 12.59 0.89
N ALA A 122 3.28 12.97 1.55
CA ALA A 122 2.63 14.26 1.34
C ALA A 122 3.56 15.42 1.74
N GLY A 123 4.25 15.31 2.88
CA GLY A 123 5.25 16.28 3.32
C GLY A 123 6.42 16.41 2.34
N THR A 124 6.90 15.30 1.78
CA THR A 124 7.98 15.32 0.78
C THR A 124 7.62 16.14 -0.45
N VAL A 125 6.38 16.09 -0.93
CA VAL A 125 5.93 16.90 -2.08
C VAL A 125 6.00 18.40 -1.76
N LEU A 126 5.56 18.81 -0.57
CA LEU A 126 5.60 20.21 -0.13
C LEU A 126 7.04 20.72 0.08
N LEU A 127 7.92 19.86 0.60
CA LEU A 127 9.31 20.22 0.87
C LEU A 127 10.23 20.08 -0.35
N ASN A 128 9.80 19.41 -1.42
CA ASN A 128 10.64 19.15 -2.59
C ASN A 128 11.21 20.43 -3.25
N PRO A 129 10.48 21.56 -3.40
CA PRO A 129 11.07 22.80 -3.90
C PRO A 129 12.22 23.30 -3.02
N LEU A 130 12.02 23.32 -1.70
CA LEU A 130 13.03 23.71 -0.71
C LEU A 130 14.27 22.81 -0.80
N PHE A 131 14.10 21.49 -0.89
CA PHE A 131 15.24 20.57 -0.99
C PHE A 131 15.98 20.66 -2.33
N ARG A 132 15.29 21.01 -3.42
CA ARG A 132 15.93 21.16 -4.74
C ARG A 132 16.72 22.45 -4.87
N ARG A 133 16.26 23.55 -4.24
CA ARG A 133 16.91 24.88 -4.32
C ARG A 133 16.80 25.63 -2.99
N PRO A 134 17.52 25.18 -1.95
CA PRO A 134 17.33 25.70 -0.59
C PRO A 134 17.54 27.21 -0.47
N LEU A 135 18.60 27.75 -1.10
CA LEU A 135 18.87 29.19 -1.04
C LEU A 135 17.85 30.02 -1.83
N GLY A 136 17.55 29.63 -3.08
CA GLY A 136 16.56 30.35 -3.89
C GLY A 136 15.15 30.31 -3.29
N THR A 137 14.74 29.19 -2.70
CA THR A 137 13.45 29.09 -2.00
C THR A 137 13.42 29.93 -0.72
N LEU A 138 14.53 30.04 0.01
CA LEU A 138 14.62 30.93 1.18
C LEU A 138 14.59 32.41 0.80
N GLU A 139 15.24 32.81 -0.31
CA GLU A 139 15.20 34.16 -0.85
C GLU A 139 13.78 34.57 -1.31
N GLU A 140 12.99 33.63 -1.82
CA GLU A 140 11.58 33.87 -2.19
C GLU A 140 10.64 33.92 -0.96
N LEU A 141 10.94 33.17 0.10
CA LEU A 141 10.11 33.08 1.31
C LEU A 141 10.43 34.15 2.36
N LEU A 142 11.66 34.65 2.38
CA LEU A 142 12.09 35.76 3.22
C LEU A 142 11.91 37.04 2.40
N PRO A 143 10.88 37.87 2.66
CA PRO A 143 10.82 39.17 2.04
C PRO A 143 12.08 39.91 2.47
N THR A 144 12.88 40.36 1.51
CA THR A 144 13.98 41.28 1.77
C THR A 144 13.43 42.44 2.57
N GLY A 145 13.75 42.49 3.87
CA GLY A 145 13.42 43.62 4.71
C GLY A 145 14.13 44.85 4.16
N ALA A 146 13.32 45.83 3.77
CA ALA A 146 13.62 47.26 3.69
C ALA A 146 14.95 47.64 3.02
N ASP A 147 14.88 47.97 1.73
CA ASP A 147 15.72 49.05 1.21
C ASP A 147 15.01 50.38 1.52
N ASP A 148 15.67 51.23 2.32
CA ASP A 148 15.38 52.65 2.57
C ASP A 148 15.31 53.49 1.28
#